data_AF-A0A922SCH9-F1
#
_entry.id   AF-A0A922SCH9-F1
#
_cell.length_a   1.000
_cell.length_b   1.000
_cell.length_c   1.000
_cell.angle_alpha   90.00
_cell.angle_beta   90.00
_cell.angle_gamma   90.00
#
_symmetry.space_group_name_H-M   'P 1'
#
loop_
_entity.id
_entity.type
_entity.pdbx_description
1 polymer ?
#
loop_
_entity_poly.entity_id
_entity_poly.type
_entity_poly.pdbx_seq_one_letter_code
_entity_poly.pdbx_strand_id
1 'polypeptide(L)'
;MAHGAGYTTLGELLDENGETQQDEAILERVKILAQESLPRGWTQWEVVNASKEEIFGDKPDPNVLNKLTFALPTVGLVRAFDTEADHLSEMGYREIRYKLLDWAFTRALILGPPSIANRIRGSAARTELFKQSVDELRPLLHTQYEANKILSGSLSESEKSNRKRRSCVHLCSITSNHKSEDGPQPWPQHQKIVGSSA
;
A
#
# COMPACT_ATOMS: atom_id res chain seq x y z
N MET A 1 24.89 12.18 11.11
CA MET A 1 24.38 13.56 10.96
C MET A 1 23.07 13.45 10.20
N ALA A 2 21.96 13.89 10.78
CA ALA A 2 20.66 13.82 10.11
C ALA A 2 20.59 14.95 9.06
N HIS A 3 20.72 14.61 7.78
CA HIS A 3 20.30 15.52 6.74
C HIS A 3 18.78 15.67 6.88
N GLY A 4 18.31 16.86 7.23
CA GLY A 4 16.87 17.13 7.24
C GLY A 4 16.35 16.98 5.82
N ALA A 5 15.60 15.91 5.55
CA ALA A 5 14.99 15.69 4.26
C ALA A 5 14.12 16.92 3.91
N GLY A 6 14.50 17.63 2.85
CA GLY A 6 13.75 18.78 2.36
C GLY A 6 12.43 18.34 1.74
N TYR A 7 11.48 19.27 1.65
CA TYR A 7 10.30 19.08 0.82
C TYR A 7 10.64 19.38 -0.63
N THR A 8 10.06 18.61 -1.54
CA THR A 8 10.13 18.77 -3.00
C THR A 8 8.73 18.53 -3.58
N THR A 9 8.52 18.91 -4.84
CA THR A 9 7.29 18.60 -5.54
C THR A 9 7.43 17.37 -6.43
N LEU A 10 6.33 16.66 -6.69
CA LEU A 10 6.33 15.55 -7.66
C LEU A 10 6.77 16.00 -9.06
N GLY A 11 6.53 17.26 -9.43
CA GLY A 11 6.98 17.85 -10.68
C GLY A 11 8.49 17.97 -10.77
N GLU A 12 9.17 18.35 -9.70
CA GLU A 12 10.64 18.39 -9.65
C GLU A 12 11.26 16.99 -9.77
N LEU A 13 10.59 15.97 -9.23
CA LEU A 13 11.03 14.59 -9.34
C LEU A 13 10.88 14.00 -10.76
N LEU A 14 10.15 14.66 -11.67
CA LEU A 14 10.05 14.22 -13.06
C LEU A 14 11.36 14.38 -13.84
N ASP A 15 12.26 15.25 -13.38
CA ASP A 15 13.56 15.47 -14.01
C ASP A 15 14.60 14.38 -13.64
N GLU A 16 14.21 13.42 -12.80
CA GLU A 16 15.03 12.26 -12.43
C GLU A 16 15.29 11.34 -13.64
N ASN A 17 16.52 10.87 -13.80
CA ASN A 17 16.92 9.98 -14.89
C ASN A 17 17.25 8.57 -14.37
N GLY A 18 17.04 7.56 -15.20
CA GLY A 18 17.46 6.19 -14.94
C GLY A 18 18.98 6.05 -14.98
N GLU A 19 19.51 5.13 -14.18
CA GLU A 19 20.96 4.86 -14.11
C GLU A 19 21.50 4.21 -15.40
N THR A 20 20.64 3.51 -16.12
CA THR A 20 20.95 2.81 -17.37
C THR A 20 19.95 3.21 -18.46
N GLN A 21 20.30 2.98 -19.73
CA GLN A 21 19.38 3.26 -20.84
C GLN A 21 18.07 2.46 -20.73
N GLN A 22 18.14 1.23 -20.20
CA GLN A 22 16.95 0.41 -19.96
C GLN A 22 16.11 0.99 -18.83
N ASP A 23 16.74 1.42 -17.74
CA ASP A 23 16.04 2.04 -16.62
C ASP A 23 15.38 3.36 -17.01
N GLU A 24 16.05 4.17 -17.84
CA GLU A 24 15.49 5.40 -18.39
C GLU A 24 14.21 5.10 -19.19
N ALA A 25 14.27 4.13 -20.11
CA ALA A 25 13.10 3.76 -20.91
C ALA A 25 11.92 3.23 -20.05
N ILE A 26 12.21 2.48 -18.98
CA ILE A 26 11.18 2.02 -18.03
C ILE A 26 10.61 3.22 -17.27
N LEU A 27 11.47 4.07 -16.72
CA LEU A 27 11.07 5.24 -15.94
C LEU A 27 10.25 6.22 -16.78
N GLU A 28 10.63 6.46 -18.04
CA GLU A 28 9.88 7.29 -18.98
C GLU A 28 8.46 6.75 -19.21
N ARG A 29 8.31 5.43 -19.43
CA ARG A 29 6.98 4.79 -19.53
C ARG A 29 6.16 4.93 -18.24
N VAL A 30 6.81 4.84 -17.07
CA VAL A 30 6.15 5.05 -15.78
C VAL A 30 5.71 6.51 -15.61
N LYS A 31 6.52 7.48 -16.04
CA LYS A 31 6.17 8.91 -16.03
C LYS A 31 4.98 9.20 -16.95
N ILE A 32 4.96 8.63 -18.15
CA ILE A 32 3.83 8.73 -19.08
C ILE A 32 2.56 8.16 -18.44
N LEU A 33 2.64 6.95 -17.87
CA LEU A 33 1.52 6.34 -17.15
C LEU A 33 0.99 7.22 -16.02
N ALA A 34 1.89 7.86 -15.27
CA ALA A 34 1.54 8.80 -14.21
C ALA A 34 0.83 10.04 -14.78
N GLN A 35 1.33 10.61 -15.88
CA GLN A 35 0.72 11.76 -16.55
C GLN A 35 -0.70 11.46 -17.06
N GLU A 36 -0.94 10.24 -17.56
CA GLU A 36 -2.24 9.80 -18.06
C GLU A 36 -3.24 9.47 -16.94
N SER A 37 -2.75 9.00 -15.80
CA SER A 37 -3.60 8.46 -14.73
C SER A 37 -3.85 9.44 -13.59
N LEU A 38 -2.87 10.27 -13.24
CA LEU A 38 -2.96 11.13 -12.05
C LEU A 38 -3.86 12.35 -12.29
N PRO A 39 -4.58 12.81 -11.25
CA PRO A 39 -5.50 13.94 -11.36
C PRO A 39 -4.75 15.24 -11.64
N ARG A 40 -5.45 16.24 -12.20
CA ARG A 40 -4.86 17.56 -12.47
C ARG A 40 -4.20 18.16 -11.22
N GLY A 41 -3.04 18.80 -11.43
CA GLY A 41 -2.28 19.44 -10.36
C GLY A 41 -1.41 18.49 -9.54
N TRP A 42 -1.32 17.20 -9.91
CA TRP A 42 -0.49 16.23 -9.19
C TRP A 42 1.00 16.61 -9.11
N THR A 43 1.51 17.32 -10.11
CA THR A 43 2.91 17.80 -10.13
C THR A 43 3.23 18.77 -8.99
N GLN A 44 2.23 19.44 -8.42
CA GLN A 44 2.40 20.38 -7.29
C GLN A 44 2.36 19.68 -5.92
N TRP A 45 2.14 18.36 -5.88
CA TRP A 45 2.07 17.65 -4.61
C TRP A 45 3.43 17.62 -3.92
N GLU A 46 3.46 18.14 -2.70
CA GLU A 46 4.65 18.15 -1.87
C GLU A 46 4.91 16.78 -1.24
N VAL A 47 6.16 16.35 -1.32
CA VAL A 47 6.66 15.13 -0.71
C VAL A 47 7.99 15.40 -0.02
N VAL A 48 8.30 14.58 0.97
CA VAL A 48 9.62 14.56 1.61
C VAL A 48 10.58 13.88 0.64
N ASN A 49 11.65 14.59 0.27
CA ASN A 49 12.71 14.04 -0.56
C ASN A 49 13.62 13.14 0.29
N ALA A 50 13.13 11.96 0.63
CA ALA A 50 13.85 10.98 1.41
C ALA A 50 14.43 9.88 0.53
N SER A 51 15.62 9.41 0.91
CA SER A 51 16.27 8.27 0.26
C SER A 51 15.49 6.97 0.51
N LYS A 52 15.78 5.95 -0.29
CA LYS A 52 15.21 4.60 -0.09
C LYS A 52 15.55 4.07 1.30
N GLU A 53 16.78 4.28 1.76
CA GLU A 53 17.30 3.84 3.05
C GLU A 53 16.64 4.57 4.21
N GLU A 54 16.34 5.87 4.06
CA GLU A 54 15.62 6.62 5.10
C GLU A 54 14.18 6.14 5.27
N ILE A 55 13.52 5.73 4.17
CA ILE A 55 12.14 5.26 4.20
C ILE A 55 12.07 3.79 4.66
N PHE A 56 12.94 2.93 4.13
CA PHE A 56 12.84 1.47 4.24
C PHE A 56 13.97 0.81 5.03
N GLY A 57 15.02 1.54 5.40
CA GLY A 57 16.28 0.98 5.92
C GLY A 57 17.18 0.43 4.81
N ASP A 58 18.35 -0.09 5.19
CA ASP A 58 19.37 -0.63 4.26
C ASP A 58 18.82 -1.75 3.35
N LYS A 59 17.86 -2.53 3.86
CA LYS A 59 17.20 -3.60 3.12
C LYS A 59 15.70 -3.57 3.36
N PRO A 60 14.88 -3.22 2.35
CA PRO A 60 13.44 -3.26 2.46
C PRO A 60 12.93 -4.66 2.85
N ASP A 61 12.14 -4.75 3.93
CA ASP A 61 11.50 -5.99 4.38
C ASP A 61 10.56 -6.53 3.27
N PRO A 62 10.70 -7.80 2.84
CA PRO A 62 9.79 -8.44 1.91
C PRO A 62 8.30 -8.31 2.29
N ASN A 63 7.97 -8.33 3.58
CA ASN A 63 6.59 -8.17 4.06
C ASN A 63 6.05 -6.77 3.81
N VAL A 64 6.91 -5.75 3.89
CA VAL A 64 6.56 -4.36 3.58
C VAL A 64 6.44 -4.20 2.07
N LEU A 65 7.41 -4.70 1.30
CA LEU A 65 7.37 -4.71 -0.17
C LEU A 65 6.08 -5.33 -0.69
N ASN A 66 5.66 -6.44 -0.10
CA ASN A 66 4.44 -7.15 -0.49
C ASN A 66 3.15 -6.37 -0.26
N LYS A 67 3.17 -5.40 0.66
CA LYS A 67 2.03 -4.53 0.99
C LYS A 67 2.09 -3.18 0.30
N LEU A 68 3.16 -2.89 -0.46
CA LEU A 68 3.27 -1.64 -1.18
C LEU A 68 2.16 -1.52 -2.21
N THR A 69 1.50 -0.37 -2.18
CA THR A 69 0.51 0.04 -3.17
C THR A 69 0.96 1.37 -3.75
N PHE A 70 1.03 1.46 -5.07
CA PHE A 70 1.41 2.68 -5.79
C PHE A 70 0.15 3.37 -6.33
N ALA A 71 0.19 4.70 -6.46
CA ALA A 71 -0.87 5.49 -7.08
C ALA A 71 -0.82 5.42 -8.62
N LEU A 72 -0.64 4.22 -9.17
CA LEU A 72 -0.56 3.96 -10.61
C LEU A 72 -1.33 2.67 -10.93
N PRO A 73 -2.03 2.59 -12.08
CA PRO A 73 -2.70 1.37 -12.51
C PRO A 73 -1.74 0.17 -12.53
N THR A 74 -2.10 -0.91 -11.83
CA THR A 74 -1.18 -2.04 -11.64
C THR A 74 -0.80 -2.70 -12.97
N VAL A 75 -1.76 -2.83 -13.90
CA VAL A 75 -1.53 -3.44 -15.22
C VAL A 75 -0.64 -2.55 -16.09
N GLY A 76 -0.90 -1.23 -16.10
CA GLY A 76 -0.05 -0.27 -16.79
C GLY A 76 1.38 -0.27 -16.26
N LEU A 77 1.55 -0.39 -14.94
CA LEU A 77 2.86 -0.48 -14.30
C LEU A 77 3.64 -1.72 -14.76
N VAL A 78 2.98 -2.88 -14.86
CA VAL A 78 3.61 -4.10 -15.37
C VAL A 78 4.02 -3.93 -16.83
N ARG A 79 3.13 -3.35 -17.65
CA ARG A 79 3.41 -3.06 -19.06
C ARG A 79 4.52 -2.03 -19.29
N ALA A 80 4.79 -1.16 -18.30
CA ALA A 80 5.93 -0.26 -18.36
C ALA A 80 7.28 -0.99 -18.22
N PHE A 81 7.31 -2.16 -17.58
CA PHE A 81 8.50 -3.01 -17.49
C PHE A 81 8.61 -3.98 -18.66
N ASP A 82 7.49 -4.54 -19.10
CA ASP A 82 7.40 -5.45 -20.23
C ASP A 82 6.12 -5.16 -21.03
N THR A 83 6.26 -4.54 -22.20
CA THR A 83 5.13 -4.06 -23.01
C THR A 83 4.23 -5.19 -23.49
N GLU A 84 4.79 -6.39 -23.65
CA GLU A 84 4.09 -7.57 -24.15
C GLU A 84 3.67 -8.52 -23.03
N ALA A 85 3.76 -8.10 -21.77
CA ALA A 85 3.41 -8.94 -20.63
C ALA A 85 1.98 -9.48 -20.75
N ASP A 86 1.87 -10.81 -20.83
CA ASP A 86 0.62 -11.58 -20.83
C ASP A 86 0.39 -12.31 -19.49
N HIS A 87 1.43 -12.37 -18.64
CA HIS A 87 1.40 -12.96 -17.32
C HIS A 87 2.26 -12.17 -16.34
N LEU A 88 2.02 -12.39 -15.04
CA LEU A 88 2.74 -11.76 -13.95
C LEU A 88 2.96 -12.76 -12.82
N SER A 89 4.19 -13.22 -12.65
CA SER A 89 4.57 -14.06 -11.51
C SER A 89 4.69 -13.23 -10.22
N GLU A 90 4.55 -13.86 -9.06
CA GLU A 90 4.74 -13.19 -7.77
C GLU A 90 6.17 -12.63 -7.64
N MET A 91 7.16 -13.40 -8.09
CA MET A 91 8.57 -13.00 -8.07
C MET A 91 8.80 -11.78 -8.97
N GLY A 92 8.31 -11.81 -10.21
CA GLY A 92 8.45 -10.68 -11.14
C GLY A 92 7.74 -9.42 -10.61
N TYR A 93 6.55 -9.56 -10.02
CA TYR A 93 5.88 -8.42 -9.40
C TYR A 93 6.63 -7.85 -8.20
N ARG A 94 7.33 -8.70 -7.43
CA ARG A 94 8.19 -8.26 -6.34
C ARG A 94 9.40 -7.50 -6.85
N GLU A 95 10.02 -7.96 -7.93
CA GLU A 95 11.17 -7.29 -8.58
C GLU A 95 10.77 -5.93 -9.14
N ILE A 96 9.63 -5.82 -9.83
CA ILE A 96 9.06 -4.55 -10.30
C ILE A 96 8.93 -3.56 -9.13
N ARG A 97 8.29 -3.98 -8.03
CA ARG A 97 8.10 -3.12 -6.86
C ARG A 97 9.42 -2.71 -6.21
N TYR A 98 10.40 -3.61 -6.18
CA TYR A 98 11.72 -3.31 -5.63
C TYR A 98 12.45 -2.28 -6.49
N LYS A 99 12.41 -2.43 -7.82
CA LYS A 99 13.04 -1.50 -8.76
C LYS A 99 12.40 -0.11 -8.71
N LEU A 100 11.08 -0.05 -8.56
CA LEU A 100 10.35 1.20 -8.33
C LEU A 100 10.74 1.92 -7.02
N LEU A 101 11.50 1.30 -6.12
CA LEU A 101 12.02 2.02 -4.96
C LEU A 101 13.31 2.78 -5.24
N ASP A 102 13.96 2.52 -6.38
CA ASP A 102 15.24 3.16 -6.71
C ASP A 102 15.01 4.62 -7.15
N TRP A 103 13.90 4.90 -7.83
CA TRP A 103 13.54 6.26 -8.27
C TRP A 103 12.73 7.02 -7.21
N ALA A 104 13.16 8.25 -6.92
CA ALA A 104 12.47 9.17 -6.01
C ALA A 104 11.04 9.46 -6.48
N PHE A 105 10.85 9.64 -7.80
CA PHE A 105 9.55 9.86 -8.41
C PHE A 105 8.53 8.76 -8.03
N THR A 106 8.92 7.50 -8.17
CA THR A 106 8.02 6.36 -7.93
C THR A 106 7.84 6.07 -6.45
N ARG A 107 8.86 6.30 -5.60
CA ARG A 107 8.71 6.30 -4.14
C ARG A 107 7.65 7.32 -3.71
N ALA A 108 7.68 8.51 -4.29
CA ALA A 108 6.73 9.56 -4.00
C ALA A 108 5.27 9.19 -4.33
N LEU A 109 5.03 8.17 -5.17
CA LEU A 109 3.68 7.69 -5.53
C LEU A 109 3.14 6.57 -4.61
N ILE A 110 3.83 6.20 -3.53
CA ILE A 110 3.37 5.14 -2.62
C ILE A 110 2.14 5.59 -1.80
N LEU A 111 1.05 4.82 -1.91
CA LEU A 111 -0.21 5.00 -1.18
C LEU A 111 -0.25 4.27 0.16
N GLY A 112 0.44 3.14 0.25
CA GLY A 112 0.35 2.23 1.38
C GLY A 112 1.59 1.36 1.50
N PRO A 113 1.92 0.90 2.72
CA PRO A 113 1.14 1.03 3.97
C PRO A 113 1.23 2.44 4.60
N PRO A 114 0.31 2.82 5.52
CA PRO A 114 0.27 4.15 6.13
C PRO A 114 1.58 4.58 6.80
N SER A 115 2.30 3.66 7.44
CA SER A 115 3.60 3.94 8.06
C SER A 115 4.63 4.49 7.07
N ILE A 116 4.61 3.99 5.82
CA ILE A 116 5.51 4.44 4.75
C ILE A 116 4.96 5.70 4.10
N ALA A 117 3.68 5.74 3.75
CA ALA A 117 3.06 6.89 3.11
C ALA A 117 3.13 8.16 3.98
N ASN A 118 3.00 8.03 5.30
CA ASN A 118 3.14 9.15 6.23
C ASN A 118 4.56 9.71 6.28
N ARG A 119 5.59 8.87 6.13
CA ARG A 119 6.99 9.32 6.06
C ARG A 119 7.23 10.13 4.79
N ILE A 120 6.73 9.65 3.66
CA ILE A 120 6.89 10.30 2.35
C ILE A 120 6.11 11.62 2.29
N ARG A 121 4.95 11.72 2.96
CA ARG A 121 4.13 12.95 2.96
C ARG A 121 4.44 13.89 4.14
N GLY A 122 5.27 13.46 5.08
CA GLY A 122 5.58 14.17 6.33
C GLY A 122 4.48 14.14 7.39
N SER A 123 3.23 13.81 7.06
CA SER A 123 2.14 13.70 8.04
C SER A 123 0.98 12.81 7.56
N ALA A 124 0.23 12.28 8.51
CA ALA A 124 -0.99 11.50 8.23
C ALA A 124 -2.07 12.32 7.52
N ALA A 125 -2.23 13.60 7.85
CA ALA A 125 -3.20 14.49 7.21
C ALA A 125 -2.89 14.69 5.72
N ARG A 126 -1.62 14.94 5.37
CA ARG A 126 -1.19 15.05 3.97
C ARG A 126 -1.36 13.72 3.21
N THR A 127 -1.11 12.59 3.87
CA THR A 127 -1.36 11.26 3.30
C THR A 127 -2.84 11.01 3.01
N GLU A 128 -3.74 11.46 3.88
CA GLU A 128 -5.18 11.31 3.67
C GLU A 128 -5.66 12.16 2.48
N LEU A 129 -5.23 13.42 2.39
CA LEU A 129 -5.53 14.28 1.25
C LEU A 129 -5.05 13.67 -0.06
N PHE A 130 -3.81 13.15 -0.09
CA PHE A 130 -3.28 12.45 -1.26
C PHE A 130 -4.15 11.24 -1.65
N LYS A 131 -4.56 10.42 -0.68
CA LYS A 131 -5.43 9.25 -0.92
C LYS A 131 -6.81 9.64 -1.46
N GLN A 132 -7.36 10.77 -1.03
CA GLN A 132 -8.63 11.28 -1.54
C GLN A 132 -8.47 11.76 -2.99
N SER A 133 -7.37 12.44 -3.31
CA SER A 133 -7.10 12.92 -4.67
C SER A 133 -6.96 11.80 -5.70
N VAL A 134 -6.52 10.61 -5.29
CA VAL A 134 -6.37 9.44 -6.18
C VAL A 134 -7.45 8.38 -5.96
N ASP A 135 -8.59 8.73 -5.34
CA ASP A 135 -9.66 7.76 -5.05
C ASP A 135 -10.23 7.13 -6.35
N GLU A 136 -10.30 7.92 -7.42
CA GLU A 136 -10.73 7.48 -8.75
C GLU A 136 -9.83 6.40 -9.36
N LEU A 137 -8.55 6.32 -8.93
CA LEU A 137 -7.62 5.29 -9.38
C LEU A 137 -7.78 3.97 -8.64
N ARG A 138 -8.42 3.95 -7.47
CA ARG A 138 -8.55 2.72 -6.65
C ARG A 138 -9.08 1.51 -7.40
N PRO A 139 -10.06 1.61 -8.32
CA PRO A 139 -10.52 0.47 -9.10
C PRO A 139 -9.43 -0.18 -9.95
N LEU A 140 -8.39 0.59 -10.35
CA LEU A 140 -7.27 0.15 -11.20
C LEU A 140 -6.06 -0.37 -10.40
N LEU A 141 -6.08 -0.19 -9.07
CA LEU A 141 -5.02 -0.64 -8.16
C LEU A 141 -5.24 -2.12 -7.80
N HIS A 142 -5.03 -2.98 -8.80
CA HIS A 142 -5.22 -4.41 -8.67
C HIS A 142 -4.14 -5.08 -7.82
N THR A 143 -4.54 -6.15 -7.12
CA THR A 143 -3.58 -7.12 -6.56
C THR A 143 -2.82 -7.83 -7.69
N GLN A 144 -1.67 -8.44 -7.37
CA GLN A 144 -0.91 -9.25 -8.34
C GLN A 144 -1.78 -10.31 -9.04
N TYR A 145 -2.61 -11.02 -8.28
CA TYR A 145 -3.49 -12.05 -8.80
C TYR A 145 -4.51 -11.49 -9.79
N GLU A 146 -5.11 -10.33 -9.47
CA GLU A 146 -6.07 -9.67 -10.34
C GLU A 146 -5.41 -9.11 -11.59
N ALA A 147 -4.23 -8.49 -11.46
CA ALA A 147 -3.46 -8.00 -12.59
C ALA A 147 -3.06 -9.13 -13.54
N ASN A 148 -2.60 -10.28 -13.00
CA ASN A 148 -2.27 -11.46 -13.81
C ASN A 148 -3.50 -11.98 -14.59
N LYS A 149 -4.70 -11.96 -13.98
CA LYS A 149 -5.94 -12.33 -14.68
C LYS A 149 -6.30 -11.39 -15.81
N ILE A 150 -6.04 -10.09 -15.64
CA ILE A 150 -6.29 -9.10 -16.69
C ILE A 150 -5.30 -9.28 -17.83
N LEU A 151 -4.00 -9.42 -17.51
CA LEU A 151 -2.94 -9.63 -18.49
C LEU A 151 -3.19 -10.89 -19.34
N SER A 152 -3.62 -11.99 -18.70
CA SER A 152 -3.94 -13.25 -19.37
C SER A 152 -5.29 -13.25 -20.12
N GLY A 153 -5.98 -12.12 -20.19
CA GLY A 153 -7.29 -12.00 -20.86
C GLY A 153 -8.44 -12.71 -20.15
N SER A 154 -8.22 -13.22 -18.93
CA SER A 154 -9.23 -13.92 -18.13
C SER A 154 -10.21 -12.99 -17.41
N LEU A 155 -9.94 -11.68 -17.38
CA LEU A 155 -10.80 -10.62 -16.84
C LEU A 155 -10.67 -9.34 -17.68
N SER A 156 -11.79 -8.66 -17.96
CA SER A 156 -11.76 -7.33 -18.57
C SER A 156 -11.46 -6.24 -17.52
N GLU A 157 -10.67 -5.23 -17.89
CA GLU A 157 -10.39 -4.03 -17.07
C GLU A 157 -11.67 -3.25 -16.69
N SER A 158 -12.75 -3.41 -17.46
CA SER A 158 -14.01 -2.65 -17.33
C SER A 158 -15.05 -3.24 -16.35
N GLU A 159 -14.92 -4.50 -15.92
CA GLU A 159 -16.01 -5.23 -15.23
C GLU A 159 -16.13 -4.97 -13.71
N LYS A 160 -15.43 -3.98 -13.14
CA LYS A 160 -15.29 -3.83 -11.67
C LYS A 160 -15.95 -2.63 -10.99
N SER A 161 -16.69 -1.78 -11.70
CA SER A 161 -17.37 -0.65 -11.04
C SER A 161 -18.45 -1.06 -10.00
N ASN A 162 -18.88 -2.33 -9.95
CA ASN A 162 -20.10 -2.71 -9.21
C ASN A 162 -20.01 -3.81 -8.14
N ARG A 163 -18.82 -4.26 -7.71
CA ARG A 163 -18.71 -5.39 -6.73
C ARG A 163 -18.23 -5.05 -5.31
N LYS A 164 -18.21 -3.78 -4.88
CA LYS A 164 -17.82 -3.45 -3.50
C LYS A 164 -18.73 -2.46 -2.76
N ARG A 165 -20.04 -2.63 -2.93
CA ARG A 165 -21.09 -2.05 -2.05
C ARG A 165 -22.13 -3.09 -1.60
N ARG A 166 -21.68 -4.24 -1.10
CA ARG A 166 -22.43 -5.20 -0.26
C ARG A 166 -21.36 -5.94 0.56
N SER A 167 -21.41 -6.15 1.85
CA SER A 167 -22.41 -5.96 2.89
C SER A 167 -21.65 -6.17 4.22
N CYS A 168 -21.42 -5.10 4.99
CA CYS A 168 -21.21 -5.21 6.43
C CYS A 168 -22.59 -5.05 7.07
N VAL A 169 -23.40 -6.11 7.04
CA VAL A 169 -24.61 -6.21 7.88
C VAL A 169 -24.47 -7.47 8.72
N HIS A 170 -23.95 -7.23 9.92
CA HIS A 170 -24.38 -7.80 11.19
C HIS A 170 -25.51 -8.83 11.11
N LEU A 171 -25.24 -10.09 11.48
CA LEU A 171 -26.17 -10.88 12.26
C LEU A 171 -25.42 -11.97 13.04
N CYS A 172 -25.26 -11.70 14.34
CA CYS A 172 -25.09 -12.71 15.36
C CYS A 172 -26.09 -13.85 15.13
N SER A 173 -25.60 -15.08 15.10
CA SER A 173 -26.42 -16.25 15.40
C SER A 173 -25.82 -16.94 16.61
N ILE A 174 -26.41 -16.59 17.75
CA ILE A 174 -26.35 -17.30 19.02
C ILE A 174 -26.87 -18.72 18.76
N THR A 175 -26.08 -19.74 19.06
CA THR A 175 -26.61 -21.08 19.33
C THR A 175 -26.19 -21.47 20.73
N SER A 176 -27.11 -21.24 21.66
CA SER A 176 -27.14 -21.86 22.97
C SER A 176 -27.62 -23.30 22.78
N ASN A 177 -26.94 -24.29 23.37
CA ASN A 177 -27.64 -25.48 23.83
C ASN A 177 -26.98 -26.14 25.04
N HIS A 178 -27.74 -26.06 26.13
CA HIS A 178 -27.77 -26.83 27.37
C HIS A 178 -27.21 -28.27 27.28
N LYS A 179 -26.39 -28.65 28.27
CA LYS A 179 -26.60 -29.91 29.00
C LYS A 179 -26.14 -29.78 30.46
N SER A 180 -27.11 -29.93 31.33
CA SER A 180 -27.04 -29.93 32.80
C SER A 180 -26.31 -31.16 33.33
N GLU A 181 -25.59 -31.05 34.45
CA GLU A 181 -25.61 -32.04 35.55
C GLU A 181 -25.33 -31.38 36.90
N ASP A 182 -26.08 -31.88 37.89
CA ASP A 182 -26.29 -31.49 39.28
C ASP A 182 -25.08 -31.66 40.22
N GLY A 183 -25.07 -30.91 41.33
CA GLY A 183 -24.23 -31.20 42.50
C GLY A 183 -24.15 -30.04 43.53
N PRO A 184 -24.71 -30.17 44.76
CA PRO A 184 -25.03 -29.03 45.63
C PRO A 184 -24.03 -28.74 46.79
N GLN A 185 -23.90 -27.42 47.11
CA GLN A 185 -23.74 -26.74 48.43
C GLN A 185 -22.67 -27.19 49.47
N PRO A 186 -22.38 -26.41 50.56
CA PRO A 186 -22.37 -24.95 50.77
C PRO A 186 -21.10 -24.40 51.52
N TRP A 187 -21.01 -23.05 51.53
CA TRP A 187 -20.28 -22.06 52.36
C TRP A 187 -19.91 -22.45 53.83
N PRO A 188 -18.90 -21.82 54.52
CA PRO A 188 -18.86 -20.37 54.72
C PRO A 188 -17.51 -19.62 54.88
N GLN A 189 -17.70 -18.30 54.92
CA GLN A 189 -16.80 -17.19 55.22
C GLN A 189 -15.81 -17.44 56.36
N HIS A 190 -14.60 -16.87 56.25
CA HIS A 190 -13.96 -16.22 57.39
C HIS A 190 -13.02 -15.09 56.94
N GLN A 191 -13.33 -13.88 57.41
CA GLN A 191 -12.43 -12.73 57.48
C GLN A 191 -11.26 -13.03 58.43
N LYS A 192 -10.10 -12.38 58.20
CA LYS A 192 -9.30 -11.57 59.17
C LYS A 192 -7.83 -11.45 58.70
N ILE A 193 -7.32 -10.23 58.46
CA ILE A 193 -6.58 -9.31 59.36
C ILE A 193 -5.04 -9.41 59.20
N VAL A 194 -4.46 -8.30 58.72
CA VAL A 194 -3.29 -7.51 59.21
C VAL A 194 -1.93 -8.19 59.52
N GLY A 195 -0.87 -7.50 59.04
CA GLY A 195 0.50 -7.49 59.58
C GLY A 195 1.52 -7.51 58.43
N SER A 196 2.24 -6.45 58.03
CA SER A 196 2.96 -5.37 58.73
C SER A 196 4.09 -5.89 59.63
N SER A 197 5.31 -5.89 59.08
CA SER A 197 6.65 -5.78 59.70
C SER A 197 7.66 -6.30 58.67
N ALA A 198 8.87 -5.80 58.53
CA ALA A 198 9.54 -4.56 58.89
C ALA A 198 10.78 -4.52 57.95
#